data_AF-A0A930UEI9-F1
#
_entry.id   AF-A0A930UEI9-F1
#
_cell.length_a   1.000
_cell.length_b   1.000
_cell.length_c   1.000
_cell.angle_alpha   90.00
_cell.angle_beta   90.00
_cell.angle_gamma   90.00
#
_symmetry.space_group_name_H-M   'P 1'
#
loop_
_entity.id
_entity.type
_entity.pdbx_description
1 polymer ?
#
loop_
_entity_poly.entity_id
_entity_poly.type
_entity_poly.pdbx_seq_one_letter_code
_entity_poly.pdbx_strand_id
1 'polypeptide(L)'
;MLRARKSDDGYQIEIGKTFGKYRSVWTDKRYDANEYGTKLVNALVEGAGFTFPKSLWAVYDAIEAVTGNNKDAIILDFFAGSATTAHAVMELNANDGGNRRFIQVQIPAGIDGSLPAFKRGYTTIAEISKERIRQAGDKILEGECHPDWNRDVGFRVLKVDTSNMKDVYYTPDQTGQESLKNLVDNIKPDRTHEDLLFQVLVDWGVDLTLPISSEVIADKRVFFVDGNALIACFEKGVTEELVRKIAELTPERVVFRDNGFVSDDLKINAEQIFKQLSPETVVKAI
;
A
#
# COMPACT_ATOMS: atom_id res chain seq x y z
N MET A 1 -3.14 11.03 35.77
CA MET A 1 -3.93 12.03 35.02
C MET A 1 -5.16 12.39 35.85
N LEU A 2 -5.51 13.68 35.88
CA LEU A 2 -6.68 14.23 36.56
C LEU A 2 -7.62 14.79 35.48
N ARG A 3 -8.93 14.57 35.59
CA ARG A 3 -9.93 15.19 34.71
C ARG A 3 -10.97 15.88 35.57
N ALA A 4 -11.34 17.09 35.20
CA ALA A 4 -12.45 17.79 35.83
C ALA A 4 -13.77 17.41 35.14
N ARG A 5 -14.76 16.99 35.91
CA ARG A 5 -16.15 16.74 35.48
C ARG A 5 -17.07 17.71 36.21
N LYS A 6 -17.99 18.33 35.47
CA LYS A 6 -19.04 19.20 36.06
C LYS A 6 -20.12 18.33 36.74
N SER A 7 -20.51 18.70 37.95
CA SER A 7 -21.63 18.10 38.70
C SER A 7 -22.58 19.19 39.18
N ASP A 8 -23.75 18.78 39.68
CA ASP A 8 -24.79 19.71 40.16
C ASP A 8 -24.27 20.67 41.25
N ASP A 9 -23.33 20.21 42.08
CA ASP A 9 -22.71 20.99 43.17
C ASP A 9 -21.31 21.58 42.83
N GLY A 10 -20.90 21.60 41.54
CA GLY A 10 -19.64 22.23 41.13
C GLY A 10 -18.77 21.37 40.20
N TYR A 11 -17.48 21.20 40.54
CA TYR A 11 -16.52 20.44 39.75
C TYR A 11 -15.91 19.32 40.57
N GLN A 12 -15.99 18.09 40.06
CA GLN A 12 -15.34 16.92 40.63
C GLN A 12 -14.02 16.68 39.89
N ILE A 13 -12.95 16.43 40.65
CA ILE A 13 -11.67 15.97 40.10
C ILE A 13 -11.70 14.44 40.11
N GLU A 14 -11.80 13.84 38.93
CA GLU A 14 -11.62 12.41 38.75
C GLU A 14 -10.12 12.11 38.85
N ILE A 15 -9.74 11.15 39.71
CA ILE A 15 -8.37 10.63 39.81
C ILE A 15 -8.24 9.42 38.87
N GLY A 16 -7.22 9.40 38.00
CA GLY A 16 -6.96 8.36 36.99
C GLY A 16 -6.62 6.97 37.53
N LYS A 17 -7.53 6.38 38.32
CA LYS A 17 -7.67 4.93 38.53
C LYS A 17 -8.73 4.35 37.58
N THR A 18 -9.66 5.16 37.10
CA THR A 18 -10.83 4.75 36.30
C THR A 18 -10.85 5.30 34.88
N PHE A 19 -9.99 6.28 34.55
CA PHE A 19 -9.80 6.79 33.19
C PHE A 19 -8.29 6.92 32.90
N GLY A 20 -7.89 6.61 31.66
CA GLY A 20 -6.50 6.71 31.20
C GLY A 20 -5.53 5.61 31.68
N LYS A 21 -6.02 4.53 32.30
CA LYS A 21 -5.24 3.31 32.55
C LYS A 21 -5.86 2.14 31.82
N TYR A 22 -5.13 1.59 30.85
CA TYR A 22 -5.52 0.37 30.16
C TYR A 22 -5.59 -0.79 31.16
N ARG A 23 -6.72 -1.49 31.16
CA ARG A 23 -6.92 -2.68 32.00
C ARG A 23 -6.27 -3.88 31.32
N SER A 24 -5.88 -4.89 32.10
CA SER A 24 -5.45 -6.19 31.56
C SER A 24 -6.63 -7.09 31.15
N VAL A 25 -7.83 -6.79 31.65
CA VAL A 25 -9.06 -7.54 31.38
C VAL A 25 -10.16 -6.59 30.91
N TRP A 26 -10.70 -6.87 29.73
CA TRP A 26 -11.69 -6.03 29.05
C TRP A 26 -13.03 -6.77 28.99
N THR A 27 -14.03 -6.27 29.70
CA THR A 27 -15.33 -6.95 29.91
C THR A 27 -16.53 -6.15 29.42
N ASP A 28 -16.31 -4.98 28.83
CA ASP A 28 -17.39 -4.19 28.24
C ASP A 28 -18.04 -4.95 27.07
N LYS A 29 -19.35 -4.78 26.90
CA LYS A 29 -20.12 -5.41 25.83
C LYS A 29 -19.61 -5.02 24.43
N ARG A 30 -18.98 -3.85 24.29
CA ARG A 30 -18.39 -3.41 23.01
C ARG A 30 -17.29 -4.35 22.49
N TYR A 31 -16.69 -5.15 23.36
CA TYR A 31 -15.67 -6.13 22.99
C TYR A 31 -16.24 -7.47 22.50
N ASP A 32 -17.57 -7.61 22.47
CA ASP A 32 -18.21 -8.83 21.97
C ASP A 32 -17.96 -9.04 20.47
N ALA A 33 -17.40 -10.19 20.13
CA ALA A 33 -17.05 -10.54 18.75
C ALA A 33 -18.26 -10.91 17.87
N ASN A 34 -19.41 -11.27 18.46
CA ASN A 34 -20.61 -11.57 17.68
C ASN A 34 -21.26 -10.27 17.21
N GLU A 35 -21.45 -9.29 18.11
CA GLU A 35 -22.04 -7.98 17.81
C GLU A 35 -21.10 -7.11 16.98
N TYR A 36 -19.85 -6.94 17.43
CA TYR A 36 -18.89 -6.00 16.84
C TYR A 36 -17.84 -6.67 15.97
N GLY A 37 -17.99 -7.97 15.72
CA GLY A 37 -17.29 -8.71 14.68
C GLY A 37 -18.30 -9.22 13.66
N THR A 38 -18.97 -10.34 13.93
CA THR A 38 -19.75 -11.10 12.94
C THR A 38 -20.91 -10.30 12.33
N LYS A 39 -21.74 -9.66 13.16
CA LYS A 39 -22.86 -8.84 12.67
C LYS A 39 -22.37 -7.60 11.93
N LEU A 40 -21.33 -6.94 12.47
CA LEU A 40 -20.73 -5.77 11.82
C LEU A 40 -20.18 -6.10 10.43
N VAL A 41 -19.41 -7.20 10.29
CA VAL A 41 -18.87 -7.59 8.98
C VAL A 41 -19.97 -7.95 8.00
N ASN A 42 -20.98 -8.72 8.43
CA ASN A 42 -22.11 -9.05 7.57
C ASN A 42 -22.93 -7.82 7.14
N ALA A 43 -22.99 -6.78 7.97
CA ALA A 43 -23.66 -5.52 7.62
C ALA A 43 -22.87 -4.71 6.57
N LEU A 44 -21.54 -4.81 6.55
CA LEU A 44 -20.69 -4.14 5.56
C LEU A 44 -20.57 -4.94 4.27
N VAL A 45 -20.38 -6.25 4.40
CA VAL A 45 -20.19 -7.18 3.29
C VAL A 45 -21.17 -8.34 3.47
N GLU A 46 -22.36 -8.19 2.91
CA GLU A 46 -23.42 -9.17 3.03
C GLU A 46 -22.96 -10.56 2.57
N GLY A 47 -23.14 -11.55 3.45
CA GLY A 47 -22.78 -12.94 3.19
C GLY A 47 -21.28 -13.22 3.19
N ALA A 48 -20.47 -12.37 3.83
CA ALA A 48 -19.02 -12.52 3.96
C ALA A 48 -18.56 -13.84 4.59
N GLY A 49 -19.43 -14.53 5.34
CA GLY A 49 -19.14 -15.87 5.85
C GLY A 49 -18.07 -15.93 6.94
N PHE A 50 -17.64 -14.79 7.50
CA PHE A 50 -16.73 -14.77 8.65
C PHE A 50 -17.46 -15.15 9.92
N THR A 51 -17.06 -16.26 10.54
CA THR A 51 -17.65 -16.79 11.78
C THR A 51 -16.96 -16.27 13.05
N PHE A 52 -15.67 -15.93 12.96
CA PHE A 52 -14.86 -15.49 14.11
C PHE A 52 -14.04 -14.19 13.87
N PRO A 53 -14.62 -13.14 13.26
CA PRO A 53 -13.93 -11.85 13.21
C PRO A 53 -13.73 -11.30 14.63
N LYS A 54 -12.64 -10.56 14.84
CA LYS A 54 -12.41 -9.87 16.11
C LYS A 54 -13.44 -8.73 16.25
N SER A 55 -13.76 -8.37 17.50
CA SER A 55 -14.52 -7.14 17.75
C SER A 55 -13.73 -5.92 17.27
N LEU A 56 -14.38 -5.02 16.55
CA LEU A 56 -13.80 -3.74 16.14
C LEU A 56 -13.22 -2.97 17.34
N TRP A 57 -14.00 -2.82 18.41
CA TRP A 57 -13.61 -2.01 19.56
C TRP A 57 -12.49 -2.64 20.38
N ALA A 58 -12.38 -3.97 20.36
CA ALA A 58 -11.25 -4.65 20.99
C ALA A 58 -9.93 -4.37 20.23
N VAL A 59 -9.99 -4.24 18.90
CA VAL A 59 -8.78 -3.90 18.13
C VAL A 59 -8.50 -2.40 18.20
N TYR A 60 -9.53 -1.55 18.13
CA TYR A 60 -9.44 -0.09 18.28
C TYR A 60 -8.71 0.31 19.56
N ASP A 61 -9.19 -0.16 20.72
CA ASP A 61 -8.59 0.19 22.01
C ASP A 61 -7.18 -0.37 22.16
N ALA A 62 -6.89 -1.52 21.54
CA ALA A 62 -5.56 -2.13 21.62
C ALA A 62 -4.54 -1.29 20.86
N ILE A 63 -4.93 -0.76 19.71
CA ILE A 63 -4.11 0.16 18.92
C ILE A 63 -3.98 1.49 19.66
N GLU A 64 -5.06 2.06 20.18
CA GLU A 64 -5.03 3.30 20.96
C GLU A 64 -4.07 3.16 22.17
N ALA A 65 -4.09 2.01 22.85
CA ALA A 65 -3.25 1.76 24.00
C ALA A 65 -1.75 1.88 23.77
N VAL A 66 -1.30 1.51 22.57
CA VAL A 66 0.12 1.52 22.22
C VAL A 66 0.50 2.71 21.35
N THR A 67 -0.47 3.39 20.74
CA THR A 67 -0.25 4.50 19.79
C THR A 67 -0.85 5.84 20.24
N GLY A 68 -1.40 5.94 21.46
CA GLY A 68 -2.04 7.18 21.93
C GLY A 68 -1.14 8.42 21.88
N ASN A 69 0.17 8.24 22.06
CA ASN A 69 1.17 9.30 21.95
C ASN A 69 1.92 9.32 20.60
N ASN A 70 1.55 8.44 19.66
CA ASN A 70 2.16 8.35 18.33
C ASN A 70 1.07 8.18 17.28
N LYS A 71 0.50 9.33 16.86
CA LYS A 71 -0.57 9.38 15.88
C LYS A 71 -0.12 9.11 14.44
N ASP A 72 1.17 8.90 14.20
CA ASP A 72 1.75 8.58 12.88
C ASP A 72 2.26 7.13 12.80
N ALA A 73 1.91 6.30 13.78
CA ALA A 73 2.35 4.92 13.88
C ALA A 73 1.93 4.07 12.67
N ILE A 74 2.74 3.05 12.35
CA ILE A 74 2.42 2.03 11.35
C ILE A 74 1.96 0.76 12.07
N ILE A 75 0.78 0.27 11.72
CA ILE A 75 0.17 -0.93 12.29
C ILE A 75 0.26 -2.06 11.26
N LEU A 76 1.02 -3.11 11.57
CA LEU A 76 1.12 -4.30 10.74
C LEU A 76 0.24 -5.43 11.28
N ASP A 77 -0.58 -6.00 10.41
CA ASP A 77 -1.30 -7.25 10.65
C ASP A 77 -1.12 -8.17 9.45
N PHE A 78 -0.30 -9.20 9.62
CA PHE A 78 -0.02 -10.17 8.55
C PHE A 78 -0.97 -11.38 8.56
N PHE A 79 -2.03 -11.32 9.37
CA PHE A 79 -3.15 -12.25 9.39
C PHE A 79 -4.47 -11.48 9.36
N ALA A 80 -4.62 -10.62 8.37
CA ALA A 80 -5.72 -9.65 8.29
C ALA A 80 -7.10 -10.29 8.51
N GLY A 81 -7.31 -11.49 7.97
CA GLY A 81 -8.52 -12.27 8.13
C GLY A 81 -9.73 -11.53 7.58
N SER A 82 -10.49 -10.89 8.46
CA SER A 82 -11.61 -10.03 8.07
C SER A 82 -11.25 -8.56 7.98
N ALA A 83 -9.97 -8.16 8.01
CA ALA A 83 -9.49 -6.78 8.00
C ALA A 83 -10.04 -5.89 9.14
N THR A 84 -10.20 -6.47 10.35
CA THR A 84 -10.68 -5.70 11.52
C THR A 84 -9.67 -4.62 11.93
N THR A 85 -8.38 -4.91 11.81
CA THR A 85 -7.29 -3.99 12.15
C THR A 85 -7.30 -2.73 11.28
N ALA A 86 -7.44 -2.87 9.95
CA ALA A 86 -7.54 -1.70 9.06
C ALA A 86 -8.76 -0.81 9.39
N HIS A 87 -9.93 -1.43 9.63
CA HIS A 87 -11.13 -0.70 10.07
C HIS A 87 -10.85 0.06 11.36
N ALA A 88 -10.29 -0.60 12.38
CA ALA A 88 -9.96 0.02 13.66
C ALA A 88 -9.00 1.21 13.53
N VAL A 89 -7.99 1.13 12.65
CA VAL A 89 -7.05 2.23 12.40
C VAL A 89 -7.76 3.44 11.79
N MET A 90 -8.59 3.24 10.76
CA MET A 90 -9.35 4.33 10.13
C MET A 90 -10.30 4.99 11.12
N GLU A 91 -11.03 4.19 11.92
CA GLU A 91 -11.92 4.67 12.97
C GLU A 91 -11.16 5.49 14.03
N LEU A 92 -9.97 5.03 14.44
CA LEU A 92 -9.16 5.73 15.43
C LEU A 92 -8.67 7.08 14.92
N ASN A 93 -8.16 7.14 13.69
CA ASN A 93 -7.74 8.39 13.05
C ASN A 93 -8.91 9.36 12.89
N ALA A 94 -10.08 8.86 12.50
CA ALA A 94 -11.30 9.66 12.38
C ALA A 94 -11.72 10.28 13.71
N ASN A 95 -11.57 9.53 14.80
CA ASN A 95 -11.99 9.97 16.13
C ASN A 95 -10.99 10.93 16.80
N ASP A 96 -9.68 10.73 16.62
CA ASP A 96 -8.65 11.49 17.33
C ASP A 96 -7.83 12.45 16.46
N GLY A 97 -8.14 12.57 15.17
CA GLY A 97 -7.38 13.41 14.24
C GLY A 97 -5.99 12.86 13.92
N GLY A 98 -5.77 11.55 14.11
CA GLY A 98 -4.51 10.90 13.83
C GLY A 98 -4.29 10.59 12.35
N ASN A 99 -3.08 10.11 12.05
CA ASN A 99 -2.62 9.75 10.71
C ASN A 99 -1.88 8.40 10.73
N ARG A 100 -2.38 7.47 11.54
CA ARG A 100 -1.82 6.13 11.67
C ARG A 100 -2.03 5.37 10.36
N ARG A 101 -1.01 4.66 9.92
CA ARG A 101 -1.04 3.87 8.67
C ARG A 101 -1.18 2.39 9.00
N PHE A 102 -1.77 1.61 8.10
CA PHE A 102 -1.86 0.16 8.27
C PHE A 102 -1.23 -0.58 7.10
N ILE A 103 -0.65 -1.75 7.40
CA ILE A 103 -0.22 -2.75 6.42
C ILE A 103 -0.95 -4.04 6.78
N GLN A 104 -1.75 -4.55 5.85
CA GLN A 104 -2.48 -5.80 6.00
C GLN A 104 -1.91 -6.84 5.02
N VAL A 105 -1.61 -8.03 5.49
CA VAL A 105 -1.27 -9.18 4.63
C VAL A 105 -2.35 -10.24 4.77
N GLN A 106 -2.83 -10.73 3.63
CA GLN A 106 -3.85 -11.78 3.57
C GLN A 106 -3.54 -12.74 2.43
N ILE A 107 -3.46 -14.03 2.75
CA ILE A 107 -3.37 -15.08 1.73
C ILE A 107 -4.69 -15.13 0.93
N PRO A 108 -4.64 -15.31 -0.41
CA PRO A 108 -5.85 -15.43 -1.24
C PRO A 108 -6.48 -16.83 -1.12
N ALA A 109 -6.78 -17.27 0.10
CA ALA A 109 -7.47 -18.53 0.34
C ALA A 109 -8.90 -18.47 -0.23
N GLY A 110 -9.29 -19.53 -0.94
CA GLY A 110 -10.64 -19.65 -1.50
C GLY A 110 -11.72 -19.69 -0.43
N ILE A 111 -12.92 -19.22 -0.78
CA ILE A 111 -14.10 -19.30 0.09
C ILE A 111 -15.06 -20.41 -0.35
N ASP A 112 -15.97 -20.81 0.52
CA ASP A 112 -17.02 -21.78 0.18
C ASP A 112 -17.96 -21.20 -0.90
N GLY A 113 -18.13 -21.96 -2.00
CA GLY A 113 -18.99 -21.60 -3.12
C GLY A 113 -20.48 -21.48 -2.77
N SER A 114 -20.90 -22.01 -1.61
CA SER A 114 -22.26 -21.87 -1.10
C SER A 114 -22.56 -20.45 -0.56
N LEU A 115 -21.52 -19.69 -0.18
CA LEU A 115 -21.67 -18.38 0.46
C LEU A 115 -22.29 -17.35 -0.49
N PRO A 116 -23.14 -16.43 0.00
CA PRO A 116 -23.67 -15.36 -0.83
C PRO A 116 -22.57 -14.46 -1.41
N ALA A 117 -21.47 -14.24 -0.66
CA ALA A 117 -20.30 -13.52 -1.17
C ALA A 117 -19.72 -14.16 -2.44
N PHE A 118 -19.68 -15.50 -2.52
CA PHE A 118 -19.20 -16.20 -3.70
C PHE A 118 -20.08 -15.93 -4.93
N LYS A 119 -21.40 -15.96 -4.75
CA LYS A 119 -22.38 -15.64 -5.80
C LYS A 119 -22.30 -14.19 -6.28
N ARG A 120 -21.71 -13.30 -5.47
CA ARG A 120 -21.45 -11.90 -5.80
C ARG A 120 -20.07 -11.66 -6.45
N GLY A 121 -19.30 -12.72 -6.69
CA GLY A 121 -18.01 -12.66 -7.37
C GLY A 121 -16.79 -12.63 -6.43
N TYR A 122 -16.98 -12.72 -5.11
CA TYR A 122 -15.85 -12.85 -4.18
C TYR A 122 -15.40 -14.31 -4.14
N THR A 123 -14.20 -14.59 -4.62
CA THR A 123 -13.65 -15.95 -4.68
C THR A 123 -12.70 -16.24 -3.54
N THR A 124 -12.11 -15.21 -2.92
CA THR A 124 -11.09 -15.35 -1.87
C THR A 124 -11.37 -14.50 -0.63
N ILE A 125 -10.81 -14.93 0.51
CA ILE A 125 -10.84 -14.18 1.77
C ILE A 125 -10.25 -12.76 1.60
N ALA A 126 -9.19 -12.63 0.79
CA ALA A 126 -8.55 -11.36 0.50
C ALA A 126 -9.49 -10.37 -0.21
N GLU A 127 -10.41 -10.85 -1.05
CA GLU A 127 -11.39 -9.98 -1.72
C GLU A 127 -12.43 -9.44 -0.77
N ILE A 128 -12.97 -10.30 0.11
CA ILE A 128 -13.91 -9.88 1.16
C ILE A 128 -13.21 -8.91 2.13
N SER A 129 -11.94 -9.14 2.45
CA SER A 129 -11.12 -8.25 3.28
C SER A 129 -11.01 -6.85 2.68
N LYS A 130 -10.61 -6.75 1.39
CA LYS A 130 -10.53 -5.48 0.67
C LYS A 130 -11.87 -4.77 0.63
N GLU A 131 -12.95 -5.52 0.41
CA GLU A 131 -14.28 -4.94 0.36
C GLU A 131 -14.71 -4.39 1.71
N ARG A 132 -14.45 -5.10 2.81
CA ARG A 132 -14.72 -4.56 4.15
C ARG A 132 -13.96 -3.26 4.39
N ILE A 133 -12.69 -3.17 3.97
CA ILE A 133 -11.91 -1.93 4.14
C ILE A 133 -12.58 -0.77 3.41
N ARG A 134 -13.01 -0.97 2.14
CA ARG A 134 -13.72 0.07 1.38
C ARG A 134 -15.01 0.51 2.08
N GLN A 135 -15.88 -0.45 2.38
CA GLN A 135 -17.18 -0.19 3.00
C GLN A 135 -17.04 0.46 4.39
N ALA A 136 -16.01 0.09 5.15
CA ALA A 136 -15.69 0.73 6.41
C ALA A 136 -15.25 2.19 6.22
N GLY A 137 -14.34 2.44 5.26
CA GLY A 137 -13.89 3.78 4.91
C GLY A 137 -15.04 4.70 4.52
N ASP A 138 -15.91 4.25 3.60
CA ASP A 138 -17.08 5.00 3.14
C ASP A 138 -18.01 5.36 4.31
N LYS A 139 -18.29 4.38 5.18
CA LYS A 139 -19.15 4.58 6.36
C LYS A 139 -18.55 5.54 7.40
N ILE A 140 -17.23 5.53 7.57
CA ILE A 140 -16.53 6.46 8.47
C ILE A 140 -16.65 7.89 7.94
N LEU A 141 -16.53 8.09 6.62
CA LEU A 141 -16.65 9.41 5.99
C LEU A 141 -18.05 10.02 6.12
N GLU A 142 -19.09 9.19 6.22
CA GLU A 142 -20.48 9.62 6.48
C GLU A 142 -20.70 10.12 7.93
N GLY A 143 -19.82 9.73 8.86
CA GLY A 143 -19.92 10.06 10.28
C GLY A 143 -19.33 11.41 10.66
N GLU A 144 -19.55 11.79 11.93
CA GLU A 144 -18.83 12.92 12.53
C GLU A 144 -17.35 12.53 12.72
N CYS A 145 -16.46 13.35 12.17
CA CYS A 145 -15.02 13.13 12.22
C CYS A 145 -14.34 14.28 12.95
N HIS A 146 -13.17 14.02 13.54
CA HIS A 146 -12.30 15.04 14.10
C HIS A 146 -11.95 16.08 13.01
N PRO A 147 -12.04 17.40 13.31
CA PRO A 147 -11.87 18.45 12.30
C PRO A 147 -10.47 18.44 11.66
N ASP A 148 -9.46 18.04 12.42
CA ASP A 148 -8.07 18.00 11.95
C ASP A 148 -7.70 16.69 11.21
N TRP A 149 -8.64 15.75 11.07
CA TRP A 149 -8.35 14.51 10.34
C TRP A 149 -8.34 14.75 8.82
N ASN A 150 -7.32 14.21 8.14
CA ASN A 150 -7.16 14.31 6.68
C ASN A 150 -8.15 13.47 5.87
N ARG A 151 -9.04 12.70 6.52
CA ARG A 151 -10.03 11.81 5.89
C ARG A 151 -9.42 10.76 4.96
N ASP A 152 -8.18 10.35 5.23
CA ASP A 152 -7.54 9.28 4.47
C ASP A 152 -8.11 7.91 4.87
N VAL A 153 -8.96 7.37 3.99
CA VAL A 153 -9.48 6.00 4.04
C VAL A 153 -8.96 5.15 2.87
N GLY A 154 -8.02 5.71 2.09
CA GLY A 154 -7.45 5.09 0.92
C GLY A 154 -6.51 3.93 1.27
N PHE A 155 -6.36 2.99 0.35
CA PHE A 155 -5.35 1.95 0.47
C PHE A 155 -4.90 1.46 -0.90
N ARG A 156 -3.64 1.03 -0.97
CA ARG A 156 -3.05 0.40 -2.16
C ARG A 156 -3.08 -1.11 -1.99
N VAL A 157 -3.37 -1.84 -3.07
CA VAL A 157 -3.37 -3.31 -3.07
C VAL A 157 -2.21 -3.80 -3.89
N LEU A 158 -1.33 -4.57 -3.28
CA LEU A 158 -0.20 -5.23 -3.94
C LEU A 158 -0.38 -6.74 -3.86
N LYS A 159 0.15 -7.46 -4.85
CA LYS A 159 0.16 -8.92 -4.90
C LYS A 159 1.60 -9.39 -5.03
N VAL A 160 1.92 -10.48 -4.36
CA VAL A 160 3.20 -11.17 -4.56
C VAL A 160 3.05 -12.05 -5.80
N ASP A 161 4.00 -11.92 -6.72
CA ASP A 161 4.12 -12.74 -7.92
C ASP A 161 5.61 -13.16 -8.06
N THR A 162 5.89 -14.02 -9.03
CA THR A 162 7.25 -14.39 -9.44
C THR A 162 8.02 -13.17 -9.97
N SER A 163 9.35 -13.26 -9.97
CA SER A 163 10.25 -12.22 -10.51
C SER A 163 9.81 -11.71 -11.88
N ASN A 164 10.00 -10.41 -12.13
CA ASN A 164 9.78 -9.84 -13.47
C ASN A 164 10.82 -10.29 -14.49
N MET A 165 11.96 -10.81 -14.02
CA MET A 165 13.02 -11.30 -14.88
C MET A 165 12.74 -12.73 -15.36
N LYS A 166 13.16 -13.04 -16.59
CA LYS A 166 13.16 -14.42 -17.11
C LYS A 166 14.14 -15.28 -16.33
N ASP A 167 13.80 -16.54 -16.14
CA ASP A 167 14.68 -17.52 -15.51
C ASP A 167 15.80 -17.91 -16.48
N VAL A 168 17.02 -17.41 -16.24
CA VAL A 168 18.20 -17.66 -17.07
C VAL A 168 18.97 -18.90 -16.58
N TYR A 169 18.27 -20.00 -16.33
CA TYR A 169 18.90 -21.28 -15.99
C TYR A 169 18.92 -22.17 -17.23
N TYR A 170 20.02 -22.12 -17.98
CA TYR A 170 20.25 -23.02 -19.11
C TYR A 170 21.61 -23.69 -18.94
N THR A 171 21.68 -25.00 -19.15
CA THR A 171 22.98 -25.65 -19.37
C THR A 171 23.43 -25.40 -20.82
N PRO A 172 24.74 -25.27 -21.10
CA PRO A 172 25.26 -25.00 -22.45
C PRO A 172 24.72 -25.96 -23.52
N ASP A 173 24.37 -27.18 -23.11
CA ASP A 173 23.88 -28.27 -23.93
C ASP A 173 22.41 -28.08 -24.39
N GLN A 174 21.68 -27.14 -23.78
CA GLN A 174 20.27 -26.84 -24.06
C GLN A 174 20.07 -25.55 -24.87
N THR A 175 21.14 -24.80 -25.17
CA THR A 175 21.05 -23.52 -25.86
C THR A 175 21.36 -23.64 -27.36
N GLY A 176 20.35 -23.50 -28.21
CA GLY A 176 20.52 -23.34 -29.67
C GLY A 176 20.67 -21.86 -30.08
N GLN A 177 21.18 -21.59 -31.29
CA GLN A 177 21.44 -20.22 -31.78
C GLN A 177 20.20 -19.31 -31.85
N GLU A 178 19.01 -19.87 -32.06
CA GLU A 178 17.72 -19.16 -31.98
C GLU A 178 17.38 -18.70 -30.54
N SER A 179 17.89 -19.42 -29.53
CA SER A 179 17.68 -19.09 -28.12
C SER A 179 18.43 -17.83 -27.71
N LEU A 180 19.50 -17.46 -28.43
CA LEU A 180 20.27 -16.23 -28.19
C LEU A 180 19.44 -14.97 -28.42
N LYS A 181 18.50 -14.98 -29.37
CA LYS A 181 17.59 -13.85 -29.62
C LYS A 181 16.62 -13.64 -28.46
N ASN A 182 16.22 -14.72 -27.77
CA ASN A 182 15.32 -14.68 -26.63
C ASN A 182 16.00 -14.21 -25.32
N LEU A 183 17.34 -14.20 -25.29
CA LEU A 183 18.17 -13.67 -24.19
C LEU A 183 18.35 -12.15 -24.25
N VAL A 184 17.95 -11.49 -25.33
CA VAL A 184 18.07 -10.02 -25.47
C VAL A 184 17.04 -9.30 -24.60
N ASP A 185 15.91 -9.95 -24.32
CA ASP A 185 14.89 -9.41 -23.43
C ASP A 185 14.84 -10.17 -22.12
N ASN A 186 15.35 -9.57 -21.06
CA ASN A 186 15.41 -10.17 -19.74
C ASN A 186 14.10 -10.07 -18.96
N ILE A 187 13.12 -9.32 -19.47
CA ILE A 187 11.82 -9.11 -18.82
C ILE A 187 10.80 -10.10 -19.36
N LYS A 188 10.00 -10.70 -18.47
CA LYS A 188 8.87 -11.56 -18.83
C LYS A 188 7.82 -10.76 -19.62
N PRO A 189 7.27 -11.31 -20.72
CA PRO A 189 6.41 -10.55 -21.65
C PRO A 189 5.04 -10.18 -21.08
N ASP A 190 4.59 -10.85 -20.02
CA ASP A 190 3.32 -10.61 -19.33
C ASP A 190 3.41 -9.52 -18.25
N ARG A 191 4.60 -8.92 -18.04
CA ARG A 191 4.81 -7.88 -17.03
C ARG A 191 4.46 -6.49 -17.54
N THR A 192 3.76 -5.75 -16.69
CA THR A 192 3.37 -4.37 -16.95
C THR A 192 4.50 -3.40 -16.57
N HIS A 193 4.43 -2.17 -17.04
CA HIS A 193 5.37 -1.12 -16.64
C HIS A 193 5.27 -0.81 -15.15
N GLU A 194 4.07 -0.92 -14.58
CA GLU A 194 3.81 -0.78 -13.16
C GLU A 194 4.49 -1.90 -12.35
N ASP A 195 4.49 -3.16 -12.81
CA ASP A 195 5.19 -4.26 -12.12
C ASP A 195 6.70 -3.99 -12.01
N LEU A 196 7.29 -3.42 -13.06
CA LEU A 196 8.69 -3.01 -13.08
C LEU A 196 8.94 -1.82 -12.13
N LEU A 197 8.04 -0.85 -12.11
CA LEU A 197 8.11 0.29 -11.19
C LEU A 197 8.12 -0.19 -9.74
N PHE A 198 7.16 -1.04 -9.35
CA PHE A 198 7.07 -1.53 -7.98
C PHE A 198 8.26 -2.40 -7.58
N GLN A 199 8.84 -3.16 -8.51
CA GLN A 199 10.10 -3.86 -8.25
C GLN A 199 11.23 -2.86 -7.95
N VAL A 200 11.39 -1.82 -8.77
CA VAL A 200 12.41 -0.78 -8.56
C VAL A 200 12.24 -0.09 -7.20
N LEU A 201 10.99 0.24 -6.82
CA LEU A 201 10.71 0.86 -5.54
C LEU A 201 11.18 -0.02 -4.37
N VAL A 202 10.89 -1.33 -4.43
CA VAL A 202 11.33 -2.29 -3.41
C VAL A 202 12.85 -2.47 -3.40
N ASP A 203 13.46 -2.66 -4.57
CA ASP A 203 14.91 -2.86 -4.72
C ASP A 203 15.72 -1.69 -4.17
N TRP A 204 15.16 -0.47 -4.24
CA TRP A 204 15.81 0.77 -3.82
C TRP A 204 15.36 1.28 -2.45
N GLY A 205 14.50 0.53 -1.76
CA GLY A 205 13.99 0.90 -0.44
C GLY A 205 13.15 2.18 -0.44
N VAL A 206 12.49 2.48 -1.55
CA VAL A 206 11.59 3.64 -1.68
C VAL A 206 10.21 3.26 -1.11
N ASP A 207 9.61 4.16 -0.32
CA ASP A 207 8.33 3.90 0.35
C ASP A 207 7.20 3.71 -0.69
N LEU A 208 6.45 2.61 -0.55
CA LEU A 208 5.36 2.22 -1.45
C LEU A 208 4.10 3.08 -1.30
N THR A 209 4.07 3.98 -0.32
CA THR A 209 2.97 4.93 -0.10
C THR A 209 3.14 6.24 -0.87
N LEU A 210 4.33 6.47 -1.43
CA LEU A 210 4.62 7.71 -2.16
C LEU A 210 3.68 7.91 -3.36
N PRO A 211 3.33 9.17 -3.67
CA PRO A 211 2.49 9.49 -4.80
C PRO A 211 3.20 9.12 -6.10
N ILE A 212 2.45 8.52 -7.02
CA ILE A 212 2.94 8.12 -8.34
C ILE A 212 2.05 8.81 -9.37
N SER A 213 2.66 9.55 -10.30
CA SER A 213 2.00 10.07 -11.49
C SER A 213 2.67 9.52 -12.74
N SER A 214 1.99 9.64 -13.87
CA SER A 214 2.56 9.28 -15.17
C SER A 214 2.22 10.33 -16.21
N GLU A 215 3.19 10.66 -17.05
CA GLU A 215 3.06 11.62 -18.13
C GLU A 215 3.63 11.05 -19.43
N VAL A 216 3.24 11.62 -20.57
CA VAL A 216 3.79 11.24 -21.87
C VAL A 216 4.83 12.30 -22.27
N ILE A 217 6.09 11.87 -22.39
CA ILE A 217 7.21 12.71 -22.81
C ILE A 217 7.82 12.07 -24.05
N ALA A 218 7.92 12.83 -25.15
CA ALA A 218 8.46 12.35 -26.43
C ALA A 218 7.83 11.00 -26.86
N ASP A 219 6.50 10.92 -26.79
CA ASP A 219 5.69 9.74 -27.13
C ASP A 219 5.96 8.48 -26.27
N LYS A 220 6.58 8.64 -25.09
CA LYS A 220 6.86 7.56 -24.13
C LYS A 220 6.20 7.85 -22.79
N ARG A 221 5.66 6.82 -22.16
CA ARG A 221 5.13 6.92 -20.80
C ARG A 221 6.27 6.96 -19.80
N VAL A 222 6.28 8.00 -18.98
CA VAL A 222 7.26 8.23 -17.91
C VAL A 222 6.52 8.30 -16.58
N PHE A 223 7.03 7.57 -15.58
CA PHE A 223 6.51 7.57 -14.23
C PHE A 223 7.32 8.52 -13.35
N PHE A 224 6.62 9.24 -12.48
CA PHE A 224 7.15 10.17 -11.51
C PHE A 224 6.74 9.71 -10.12
N VAL A 225 7.71 9.55 -9.23
CA VAL A 225 7.47 9.10 -7.85
C VAL A 225 7.98 10.18 -6.91
N ASP A 226 7.08 10.62 -6.01
CA ASP A 226 7.31 11.72 -5.08
C ASP A 226 7.84 12.99 -5.78
N GLY A 227 7.13 13.39 -6.86
CA GLY A 227 7.59 14.43 -7.76
C GLY A 227 8.76 13.94 -8.61
N ASN A 228 9.94 14.54 -8.43
CA ASN A 228 11.14 14.22 -9.22
C ASN A 228 12.16 13.37 -8.44
N ALA A 229 11.79 12.81 -7.27
CA ALA A 229 12.71 11.97 -6.49
C ALA A 229 13.11 10.70 -7.26
N LEU A 230 12.15 10.08 -7.96
CA LEU A 230 12.43 8.98 -8.88
C LEU A 230 11.61 9.12 -10.16
N ILE A 231 12.31 9.15 -11.30
CA ILE A 231 11.71 9.12 -12.63
C ILE A 231 12.03 7.79 -13.28
N ALA A 232 11.02 7.11 -13.84
CA ALA A 232 11.22 5.82 -14.49
C ALA A 232 10.57 5.75 -15.88
N CYS A 233 11.31 5.22 -16.85
CA CYS A 233 10.82 4.95 -18.20
C CYS A 233 11.14 3.50 -18.60
N PHE A 234 10.09 2.69 -18.74
CA PHE A 234 10.20 1.26 -19.08
C PHE A 234 9.86 0.95 -20.55
N GLU A 235 9.56 1.98 -21.33
CA GLU A 235 9.25 1.88 -22.76
C GLU A 235 10.49 1.54 -23.60
N LYS A 236 10.25 0.90 -24.75
CA LYS A 236 11.29 0.67 -25.76
C LYS A 236 11.40 1.87 -26.71
N GLY A 237 12.58 2.06 -27.29
CA GLY A 237 12.87 3.15 -28.21
C GLY A 237 13.05 4.50 -27.53
N VAL A 238 13.73 4.52 -26.37
CA VAL A 238 14.16 5.74 -25.68
C VAL A 238 15.13 6.50 -26.59
N THR A 239 14.83 7.78 -26.84
CA THR A 239 15.60 8.69 -27.70
C THR A 239 16.43 9.68 -26.88
N GLU A 240 17.41 10.33 -27.51
CA GLU A 240 18.19 11.39 -26.86
C GLU A 240 17.31 12.57 -26.42
N GLU A 241 16.28 12.89 -27.20
CA GLU A 241 15.30 13.94 -26.86
C GLU A 241 14.60 13.65 -25.52
N LEU A 242 14.18 12.41 -25.31
CA LEU A 242 13.55 11.99 -24.06
C LEU A 242 14.53 12.12 -22.89
N VAL A 243 15.77 11.63 -23.06
CA VAL A 243 16.80 11.69 -22.02
C VAL A 243 17.11 13.12 -21.62
N ARG A 244 17.26 14.04 -22.58
CA ARG A 244 17.49 15.46 -22.31
C ARG A 244 16.33 16.09 -21.53
N LYS A 245 15.08 15.86 -21.98
CA LYS A 245 13.89 16.36 -21.28
C LYS A 245 13.80 15.87 -19.83
N ILE A 246 14.13 14.60 -19.57
CA ILE A 246 14.16 14.07 -18.21
C ILE A 246 15.32 14.67 -17.40
N ALA A 247 16.49 14.85 -18.00
CA ALA A 247 17.65 15.42 -17.32
C ALA A 247 17.43 16.90 -16.92
N GLU A 248 16.69 17.66 -17.71
CA GLU A 248 16.29 19.04 -17.39
C GLU A 248 15.37 19.14 -16.16
N LEU A 249 14.67 18.07 -15.79
CA LEU A 249 13.84 18.00 -14.58
C LEU A 249 14.64 17.78 -13.31
N THR A 250 15.96 17.59 -13.45
CA THR A 250 16.93 17.37 -12.36
C THR A 250 16.46 16.35 -11.32
N PRO A 251 16.14 15.10 -11.71
CA PRO A 251 15.66 14.11 -10.75
C PRO A 251 16.76 13.62 -9.83
N GLU A 252 16.43 13.20 -8.61
CA GLU A 252 17.45 12.58 -7.74
C GLU A 252 17.89 11.24 -8.30
N ARG A 253 16.95 10.47 -8.85
CA ARG A 253 17.23 9.17 -9.44
C ARG A 253 16.41 8.95 -10.72
N VAL A 254 17.01 8.28 -11.68
CA VAL A 254 16.34 7.91 -12.93
C VAL A 254 16.58 6.44 -13.26
N VAL A 255 15.52 5.76 -13.72
CA VAL A 255 15.57 4.36 -14.13
C VAL A 255 15.08 4.21 -15.56
N PHE A 256 15.90 3.56 -16.38
CA PHE A 256 15.54 3.13 -17.72
C PHE A 256 15.54 1.61 -17.80
N ARG A 257 14.81 1.08 -18.77
CA ARG A 257 14.97 -0.31 -19.19
C ARG A 257 16.27 -0.47 -19.98
N ASP A 258 17.04 -1.52 -19.72
CA ASP A 258 18.36 -1.75 -20.31
C ASP A 258 18.31 -1.87 -21.83
N ASN A 259 17.39 -2.69 -22.34
CA ASN A 259 17.08 -2.79 -23.77
C ASN A 259 16.03 -1.76 -24.23
N GLY A 260 15.82 -0.70 -23.45
CA GLY A 260 14.90 0.39 -23.76
C GLY A 260 15.47 1.39 -24.77
N PHE A 261 16.80 1.54 -24.85
CA PHE A 261 17.46 2.49 -25.74
C PHE A 261 17.44 2.05 -27.20
N VAL A 262 17.39 3.02 -28.13
CA VAL A 262 17.46 2.75 -29.58
C VAL A 262 18.84 2.23 -30.01
N SER A 263 19.91 2.58 -29.27
CA SER A 263 21.27 2.08 -29.49
C SER A 263 22.09 2.06 -28.20
N ASP A 264 23.12 1.22 -28.15
CA ASP A 264 24.08 1.16 -27.03
C ASP A 264 24.86 2.47 -26.88
N ASP A 265 25.15 3.15 -28.00
CA ASP A 265 25.79 4.47 -28.00
C ASP A 265 24.92 5.50 -27.25
N LEU A 266 23.60 5.42 -27.42
CA LEU A 266 22.68 6.33 -26.73
C LEU A 266 22.64 6.06 -25.23
N LYS A 267 22.74 4.80 -24.80
CA LYS A 267 22.84 4.45 -23.38
C LYS A 267 24.08 5.07 -22.73
N ILE A 268 25.24 4.98 -23.40
CA ILE A 268 26.48 5.60 -22.93
C ILE A 268 26.34 7.14 -22.92
N ASN A 269 25.76 7.71 -23.98
CA ASN A 269 25.53 9.15 -24.07
C ASN A 269 24.52 9.65 -23.03
N ALA A 270 23.55 8.83 -22.62
CA ALA A 270 22.56 9.21 -21.62
C ALA A 270 23.22 9.57 -20.28
N GLU A 271 24.18 8.76 -19.83
CA GLU A 271 24.95 9.07 -18.61
C GLU A 271 25.71 10.39 -18.74
N GLN A 272 26.24 10.72 -19.92
CA GLN A 272 26.94 11.99 -20.16
C GLN A 272 25.98 13.18 -20.15
N ILE A 273 24.78 13.01 -20.72
CA ILE A 273 23.73 14.04 -20.70
C ILE A 273 23.32 14.35 -19.27
N PHE A 274 23.10 13.33 -18.43
CA PHE A 274 22.83 13.54 -17.01
C PHE A 274 24.01 14.20 -16.30
N LYS A 275 25.26 13.79 -16.54
CA LYS A 275 26.45 14.46 -15.95
C LYS A 275 26.55 15.95 -16.32
N GLN A 276 26.07 16.34 -17.51
CA GLN A 276 26.12 17.73 -17.97
C GLN A 276 24.96 18.57 -17.40
N LEU A 277 23.75 18.03 -17.37
CA LEU A 277 22.53 18.79 -17.04
C LEU A 277 22.08 18.61 -15.58
N SER A 278 22.31 17.43 -15.00
CA SER A 278 21.93 17.07 -13.64
C SER A 278 22.98 16.14 -13.01
N PRO A 279 24.16 16.67 -12.63
CA PRO A 279 25.31 15.87 -12.22
C PRO A 279 25.09 15.03 -10.97
N GLU A 280 24.12 15.42 -10.12
CA GLU A 280 23.76 14.70 -8.89
C GLU A 280 22.76 13.56 -9.13
N THR A 281 22.19 13.44 -10.34
CA THR A 281 21.23 12.37 -10.66
C THR A 281 21.91 11.01 -10.71
N VAL A 282 21.36 10.05 -9.97
CA VAL A 282 21.75 8.64 -10.07
C VAL A 282 20.99 7.97 -11.22
N VAL A 283 21.71 7.58 -12.27
CA VAL A 283 21.16 6.88 -13.45
C VAL A 283 21.34 5.37 -13.29
N LYS A 284 20.27 4.59 -13.54
CA LYS A 284 20.36 3.12 -13.63
C LYS A 284 19.58 2.59 -14.83
N ALA A 285 20.12 1.55 -15.46
CA ALA A 285 19.43 0.75 -16.47
C ALA A 285 19.17 -0.67 -15.90
N ILE A 286 17.97 -1.21 -16.09
CA ILE A 286 17.56 -2.55 -15.57
C ILE A 286 16.90 -3.44 -16.62
#